data_AF-A0A521UGA0-F1
#
_entry.id   AF-A0A521UGA0-F1
#
_cell.length_a   1.000
_cell.length_b   1.000
_cell.length_c   1.000
_cell.angle_alpha   90.00
_cell.angle_beta   90.00
_cell.angle_gamma   90.00
#
_symmetry.space_group_name_H-M   'P 1'
#
loop_
_entity.id
_entity.type
_entity.pdbx_description
1 polymer ?
#
loop_
_entity_poly.entity_id
_entity_poly.type
_entity_poly.pdbx_seq_one_letter_code
_entity_poly.pdbx_strand_id
1 'polypeptide(L)'
;MVQLIHMPSKEHDQHYSPSSSEPLNPSVLPPELAEFLKDKQFACLMHETNEGTVFIIKAPNREIESLRGRIPIHLRHELHMHPTAPVIRTVLRLYDQPEHPLALETFTNIEEADQRATFEALSGQNQVYLLFYDESLAHRLSKGVAHTQGQAAAEILSMADLIKQEIPQDDYDFDGAKAAVVEHTTL
;
A
#
# COMPACT_ATOMS: atom_id res chain seq x y z
N MET A 1 21.24 -11.35 -2.97
CA MET A 1 21.16 -10.27 -3.98
C MET A 1 19.67 -10.06 -4.24
N VAL A 2 19.12 -8.90 -3.88
CA VAL A 2 17.72 -8.55 -4.17
C VAL A 2 17.63 -8.14 -5.63
N GLN A 3 16.77 -8.80 -6.41
CA GLN A 3 16.52 -8.42 -7.80
C GLN A 3 15.15 -7.77 -7.91
N LEU A 4 15.12 -6.51 -8.33
CA LEU A 4 13.88 -5.77 -8.61
C LEU A 4 13.44 -6.07 -10.04
N ILE A 5 12.23 -6.59 -10.20
CA ILE A 5 11.58 -6.63 -11.52
C ILE A 5 10.79 -5.33 -11.67
N HIS A 6 11.29 -4.43 -12.50
CA HIS A 6 10.54 -3.25 -12.93
C HIS A 6 9.58 -3.65 -14.07
N MET A 7 8.30 -3.80 -13.74
CA MET A 7 7.26 -3.84 -14.77
C MET A 7 7.05 -2.41 -15.29
N PRO A 8 7.14 -2.17 -16.62
CA PRO A 8 7.00 -0.83 -17.19
C PRO A 8 5.60 -0.29 -16.91
N SER A 9 5.52 0.65 -15.97
CA SER A 9 4.29 1.38 -15.69
C SER A 9 4.19 2.52 -16.71
N LYS A 10 3.08 2.59 -17.46
CA LYS A 10 2.81 3.73 -18.33
C LYS A 10 2.49 4.93 -17.43
N GLU A 11 3.47 5.81 -17.25
CA GLU A 11 3.27 7.12 -16.61
C GLU A 11 2.15 7.88 -17.33
N HIS A 12 1.02 8.02 -16.66
CA HIS A 12 -0.08 8.87 -17.10
C HIS A 12 -0.41 9.82 -15.96
N ASP A 13 0.08 11.06 -16.09
CA ASP A 13 -0.45 12.20 -15.35
C ASP A 13 -1.92 12.37 -15.72
N GLN A 14 -2.84 12.02 -14.83
CA GLN A 14 -4.26 12.25 -15.05
C GLN A 14 -4.88 13.09 -13.94
N HIS A 15 -5.17 14.33 -14.30
CA HIS A 15 -6.03 15.24 -13.57
C HIS A 15 -7.48 14.72 -13.60
N TYR A 16 -7.96 14.19 -12.49
CA TYR A 16 -9.38 13.84 -12.33
C TYR A 16 -10.18 14.98 -11.70
N SER A 17 -11.39 15.23 -12.24
CA SER A 17 -12.40 16.12 -11.69
C SER A 17 -13.32 15.34 -10.73
N PRO A 18 -13.40 15.69 -9.43
CA PRO A 18 -14.37 15.12 -8.53
C PRO A 18 -15.73 15.80 -8.74
N SER A 19 -16.72 15.04 -9.17
CA SER A 19 -18.02 15.16 -8.51
C SER A 19 -17.79 14.70 -7.06
N SER A 20 -18.06 15.60 -6.13
CA SER A 20 -18.14 15.38 -4.69
C SER A 20 -18.74 14.01 -4.34
N SER A 21 -17.91 13.03 -4.03
CA SER A 21 -18.31 11.88 -3.23
C SER A 21 -17.94 12.18 -1.78
N GLU A 22 -18.97 12.22 -0.96
CA GLU A 22 -18.93 12.31 0.50
C GLU A 22 -17.91 11.31 1.10
N PRO A 23 -17.37 11.57 2.29
CA PRO A 23 -16.45 10.63 2.93
C PRO A 23 -17.13 9.26 3.02
N LEU A 24 -16.40 8.21 2.64
CA LEU A 24 -16.69 6.87 3.13
C LEU A 24 -16.95 7.02 4.64
N ASN A 25 -18.13 6.58 5.10
CA ASN A 25 -18.51 6.70 6.52
C ASN A 25 -17.29 6.38 7.38
N PRO A 26 -16.93 7.20 8.37
CA PRO A 26 -15.70 7.04 9.13
C PRO A 26 -15.63 5.59 9.62
N SER A 27 -14.76 4.81 8.98
CA SER A 27 -14.55 3.42 9.34
C SER A 27 -13.98 3.47 10.76
N VAL A 28 -14.78 3.02 11.73
CA VAL A 28 -14.30 2.80 13.07
C VAL A 28 -13.16 1.80 12.93
N LEU A 29 -11.95 2.23 13.27
CA LEU A 29 -10.77 1.42 13.16
C LEU A 29 -10.96 0.16 14.02
N PRO A 30 -10.85 -1.05 13.45
CA PRO A 30 -10.93 -2.28 14.22
C PRO A 30 -9.96 -2.26 15.42
N PRO A 31 -10.33 -2.80 16.59
CA PRO A 31 -9.51 -2.73 17.79
C PRO A 31 -8.09 -3.27 17.61
N GLU A 32 -7.93 -4.35 16.83
CA GLU A 32 -6.64 -4.94 16.50
C GLU A 32 -5.75 -3.99 15.68
N LEU A 33 -6.34 -3.26 14.73
CA LEU A 33 -5.62 -2.25 13.97
C LEU A 33 -5.29 -1.03 14.83
N ALA A 34 -6.20 -0.63 15.72
CA ALA A 34 -5.96 0.46 16.66
C ALA A 34 -4.77 0.14 17.60
N GLU A 35 -4.76 -1.07 18.15
CA GLU A 35 -3.68 -1.55 19.01
C GLU A 35 -2.34 -1.63 18.27
N PHE A 36 -2.34 -2.11 17.01
CA PHE A 36 -1.13 -2.12 16.17
C PHE A 36 -0.62 -0.71 15.85
N LEU A 37 -1.53 0.23 15.60
CA LEU A 37 -1.19 1.58 15.14
C LEU A 37 -0.82 2.55 16.28
N LYS A 38 -1.20 2.28 17.53
CA LYS A 38 -1.10 3.26 18.63
C LYS A 38 0.29 3.86 18.82
N ASP A 39 1.35 3.05 18.70
CA ASP A 39 2.73 3.48 18.97
C ASP A 39 3.49 3.95 17.71
N LYS A 40 2.83 3.95 16.55
CA LYS A 40 3.45 4.36 15.27
C LYS A 40 3.23 5.84 15.01
N GLN A 41 4.25 6.54 14.52
CA GLN A 41 4.06 7.91 14.04
C GLN A 41 3.47 7.93 12.63
N PHE A 42 4.04 7.09 11.76
CA PHE A 42 3.56 6.84 10.40
C PHE A 42 3.34 5.35 10.21
N ALA A 43 2.28 5.00 9.49
CA ALA A 43 2.01 3.62 9.08
C ALA A 43 1.11 3.61 7.84
N CYS A 44 1.26 2.57 7.02
CA CYS A 44 0.37 2.28 5.91
C CYS A 44 0.14 0.78 5.83
N LEU A 45 -1.12 0.36 5.78
CA LEU A 45 -1.53 -1.04 5.74
C LEU A 45 -2.66 -1.20 4.74
N MET A 46 -2.70 -2.35 4.06
CA MET A 46 -3.91 -2.76 3.35
C MET A 46 -4.89 -3.39 4.33
N HIS A 47 -6.18 -3.13 4.14
CA HIS A 47 -7.24 -3.74 4.93
C HIS A 47 -8.46 -3.99 4.07
N GLU A 48 -9.07 -5.16 4.22
CA GLU A 48 -10.31 -5.50 3.53
C GLU A 48 -11.51 -4.84 4.21
N THR A 49 -12.42 -4.31 3.41
CA THR A 49 -13.69 -3.73 3.87
C THR A 49 -14.83 -4.20 2.98
N ASN A 50 -16.07 -3.85 3.35
CA ASN A 50 -17.24 -4.07 2.50
C ASN A 50 -17.19 -3.28 1.17
N GLU A 51 -16.32 -2.28 1.06
CA GLU A 51 -16.10 -1.46 -0.15
C GLU A 51 -14.84 -1.91 -0.92
N GLY A 52 -14.27 -3.08 -0.55
CA GLY A 52 -13.02 -3.62 -1.07
C GLY A 52 -11.80 -3.30 -0.21
N THR A 53 -10.62 -3.59 -0.73
CA THR A 53 -9.33 -3.29 -0.11
C THR A 53 -9.09 -1.79 -0.09
N VAL A 54 -8.78 -1.25 1.09
CA VAL A 54 -8.40 0.14 1.35
C VAL A 54 -7.00 0.21 1.97
N PHE A 55 -6.37 1.38 1.90
CA PHE A 55 -5.18 1.68 2.69
C PHE A 55 -5.55 2.42 3.96
N ILE A 56 -5.26 1.82 5.11
CA ILE A 56 -5.31 2.49 6.42
C ILE A 56 -3.98 3.18 6.64
N ILE A 57 -4.01 4.49 6.79
CA ILE A 57 -2.83 5.34 6.96
C ILE A 57 -2.89 6.04 8.30
N LYS A 58 -1.85 5.87 9.12
CA LYS A 58 -1.61 6.71 10.29
C LYS A 58 -0.56 7.76 9.93
N ALA A 59 -0.85 9.03 10.23
CA ALA A 59 0.10 10.13 10.10
C ALA A 59 -0.24 11.23 11.12
N PRO A 60 0.72 12.08 11.52
CA PRO A 60 0.41 13.24 12.36
C PRO A 60 -0.65 14.14 11.71
N ASN A 61 -1.56 14.72 12.49
CA ASN A 61 -2.67 15.53 11.96
C ASN A 61 -2.18 16.67 11.04
N ARG A 62 -1.03 17.29 11.36
CA ARG A 62 -0.43 18.33 10.52
C ARG A 62 -0.11 17.86 9.10
N GLU A 63 0.32 16.60 8.95
CA GLU A 63 0.61 16.00 7.65
C GLU A 63 -0.71 15.77 6.92
N ILE A 64 -1.72 15.21 7.61
CA ILE A 64 -3.05 14.97 7.02
C ILE A 64 -3.70 16.27 6.52
N GLU A 65 -3.55 17.37 7.25
CA GLU A 65 -4.06 18.67 6.85
C GLU A 65 -3.39 19.18 5.55
N SER A 66 -2.09 18.94 5.35
CA SER A 66 -1.39 19.29 4.12
C SER A 66 -1.93 18.54 2.89
N LEU A 67 -2.49 17.34 3.11
CA LEU A 67 -3.04 16.51 2.04
C LEU A 67 -4.44 16.99 1.58
N ARG A 68 -5.06 17.99 2.22
CA ARG A 68 -6.41 18.43 1.85
C ARG A 68 -6.46 19.04 0.45
N GLY A 69 -7.63 18.94 -0.18
CA GLY A 69 -7.82 19.38 -1.55
C GLY A 69 -7.36 18.35 -2.58
N ARG A 70 -7.14 18.83 -3.82
CA ARG A 70 -6.72 17.98 -4.95
C ARG A 70 -5.20 17.99 -5.02
N ILE A 71 -4.61 16.82 -4.81
CA ILE A 71 -3.17 16.59 -4.95
C ILE A 71 -2.96 15.37 -5.84
N PRO A 72 -1.89 15.31 -6.63
CA PRO A 72 -1.47 14.08 -7.30
C PRO A 72 -1.15 12.97 -6.29
N ILE A 73 -1.57 11.75 -6.59
CA ILE A 73 -1.28 10.56 -5.78
C ILE A 73 -0.82 9.46 -6.72
N HIS A 74 0.41 8.99 -6.52
CA HIS A 74 0.96 7.87 -7.26
C HIS A 74 0.96 6.63 -6.39
N LEU A 75 0.41 5.55 -6.93
CA LEU A 75 0.38 4.23 -6.33
C LEU A 75 1.15 3.29 -7.26
N ARG A 76 2.15 2.60 -6.71
CA ARG A 76 3.00 1.66 -7.45
C ARG A 76 3.18 0.37 -6.65
N HIS A 77 3.13 -0.75 -7.35
CA HIS A 77 3.50 -2.06 -6.81
C HIS A 77 4.84 -2.50 -7.38
N GLU A 78 5.65 -3.14 -6.56
CA GLU A 78 6.97 -3.65 -6.89
C GLU A 78 7.08 -5.08 -6.38
N LEU A 79 7.66 -5.97 -7.19
CA LEU A 79 8.07 -7.29 -6.73
C LEU A 79 9.59 -7.31 -6.55
N HIS A 80 10.01 -7.59 -5.33
CA HIS A 80 11.40 -7.82 -4.97
C HIS A 80 11.62 -9.31 -4.82
N MET A 81 12.49 -9.86 -5.67
CA MET A 81 12.90 -11.26 -5.57
C MET A 81 13.97 -11.38 -4.49
N HIS A 82 13.74 -12.27 -3.52
CA HIS A 82 14.73 -12.62 -2.50
C HIS A 82 14.78 -14.15 -2.36
N PRO A 83 15.97 -14.75 -2.11
CA PRO A 83 16.11 -16.20 -2.00
C PRO A 83 15.25 -16.86 -0.92
N THR A 84 14.84 -16.11 0.10
CA THR A 84 14.06 -16.63 1.24
C THR A 84 12.58 -16.24 1.21
N ALA A 85 12.16 -15.26 0.40
CA ALA A 85 10.75 -14.92 0.19
C ALA A 85 10.60 -13.88 -0.93
N PRO A 86 9.60 -13.99 -1.82
CA PRO A 86 9.19 -12.85 -2.65
C PRO A 86 8.53 -11.77 -1.78
N VAL A 87 8.95 -10.52 -1.96
CA VAL A 87 8.41 -9.37 -1.22
C VAL A 87 7.69 -8.44 -2.19
N ILE A 88 6.38 -8.31 -2.04
CA ILE A 88 5.62 -7.29 -2.76
C ILE A 88 5.63 -6.02 -1.93
N ARG A 89 6.16 -4.94 -2.50
CA ARG A 89 6.17 -3.60 -1.90
C ARG A 89 5.17 -2.72 -2.63
N THR A 90 4.29 -2.07 -1.89
CA THR A 90 3.41 -1.03 -2.41
C THR A 90 3.86 0.32 -1.91
N VAL A 91 4.10 1.25 -2.83
CA VAL A 91 4.54 2.62 -2.54
C VAL A 91 3.44 3.61 -2.92
N LEU A 92 3.09 4.47 -1.98
CA LEU A 92 2.19 5.60 -2.16
C LEU A 92 3.02 6.90 -2.08
N ARG A 93 2.91 7.77 -3.09
CA ARG A 93 3.46 9.13 -3.04
C ARG A 93 2.33 10.14 -3.19
N LEU A 94 2.16 10.99 -2.20
CA LEU A 94 1.17 12.06 -2.17
C LEU A 94 1.90 13.40 -2.33
N TYR A 95 1.63 14.12 -3.41
CA TYR A 95 2.33 15.36 -3.74
C TYR A 95 1.63 16.57 -3.12
N ASP A 96 1.55 16.61 -1.78
CA ASP A 96 1.14 17.80 -1.01
C ASP A 96 2.18 18.92 -1.13
N GLN A 97 3.45 18.53 -1.17
CA GLN A 97 4.61 19.37 -1.47
C GLN A 97 5.31 18.76 -2.68
N PRO A 98 5.23 19.38 -3.88
CA PRO A 98 5.71 18.76 -5.12
C PRO A 98 7.17 18.28 -5.08
N GLU A 99 8.03 18.97 -4.34
CA GLU A 99 9.46 18.62 -4.21
C GLU A 99 9.74 17.64 -3.06
N HIS A 100 8.82 17.52 -2.11
CA HIS A 100 8.96 16.70 -0.91
C HIS A 100 7.64 15.98 -0.59
N PRO A 101 7.17 15.09 -1.47
CA PRO A 101 5.89 14.43 -1.28
C PRO A 101 5.91 13.56 -0.02
N LEU A 102 4.77 13.47 0.67
CA LEU A 102 4.56 12.42 1.66
C LEU A 102 4.62 11.06 0.96
N ALA A 103 5.63 10.25 1.31
CA ALA A 103 5.79 8.90 0.80
C ALA A 103 5.52 7.87 1.90
N LEU A 104 4.74 6.85 1.57
CA LEU A 104 4.36 5.75 2.46
C LEU A 104 4.55 4.43 1.73
N GLU A 105 4.80 3.37 2.48
CA GLU A 105 4.89 2.04 1.93
C GLU A 105 4.24 0.98 2.81
N THR A 106 3.89 -0.12 2.18
CA THR A 106 3.46 -1.34 2.87
C THR A 106 3.97 -2.56 2.11
N PHE A 107 4.11 -3.68 2.80
CA PHE A 107 4.68 -4.91 2.27
C PHE A 107 3.69 -6.06 2.42
N THR A 108 3.54 -6.86 1.37
CA THR A 108 2.67 -8.04 1.35
C THR A 108 3.51 -9.30 1.44
N ASN A 109 3.26 -10.11 2.47
CA ASN A 109 3.73 -11.49 2.56
C ASN A 109 2.72 -12.41 1.88
N ILE A 110 3.11 -13.06 0.79
CA ILE A 110 2.19 -13.95 0.05
C ILE A 110 2.05 -15.35 0.66
N GLU A 111 2.89 -15.72 1.64
CA GLU A 111 2.68 -16.93 2.45
C GLU A 111 1.47 -16.76 3.38
N GLU A 112 1.26 -15.54 3.87
CA GLU A 112 0.11 -15.21 4.70
C GLU A 112 -1.15 -15.11 3.83
N ALA A 113 -2.04 -16.10 3.97
CA ALA A 113 -3.22 -16.23 3.13
C ALA A 113 -4.09 -14.96 3.08
N ASP A 114 -4.26 -14.29 4.22
CA ASP A 114 -5.05 -13.06 4.33
C ASP A 114 -4.40 -11.89 3.59
N GLN A 115 -3.07 -11.74 3.67
CA GLN A 115 -2.35 -10.68 2.96
C GLN A 115 -2.35 -10.94 1.46
N ARG A 116 -2.15 -12.20 1.06
CA ARG A 116 -2.23 -12.63 -0.35
C ARG A 116 -3.62 -12.34 -0.93
N ALA A 117 -4.68 -12.75 -0.25
CA ALA A 117 -6.06 -12.51 -0.66
C ALA A 117 -6.40 -11.02 -0.73
N THR A 118 -5.92 -10.23 0.24
CA THR A 118 -6.11 -8.77 0.25
C THR A 118 -5.47 -8.10 -0.97
N PHE A 119 -4.26 -8.53 -1.35
CA PHE A 119 -3.57 -8.01 -2.54
C PHE A 119 -4.20 -8.51 -3.86
N GLU A 120 -4.70 -9.75 -3.87
CA GLU A 120 -5.47 -10.28 -5.00
C GLU A 120 -6.75 -9.47 -5.23
N ALA A 121 -7.52 -9.19 -4.18
CA ALA A 121 -8.72 -8.36 -4.25
C ALA A 121 -8.40 -6.94 -4.78
N LEU A 122 -7.31 -6.35 -4.30
CA LEU A 122 -6.82 -5.04 -4.77
C LEU A 122 -6.59 -5.03 -6.29
N SER A 123 -6.05 -6.11 -6.86
CA SER A 123 -5.76 -6.20 -8.31
C SER A 123 -7.03 -6.12 -9.18
N GLY A 124 -8.18 -6.54 -8.66
CA GLY A 124 -9.47 -6.47 -9.34
C GLY A 124 -10.19 -5.12 -9.19
N GLN A 125 -9.69 -4.22 -8.36
CA GLN A 125 -10.34 -2.93 -8.10
C GLN A 125 -9.91 -1.86 -9.10
N ASN A 126 -10.88 -1.07 -9.59
CA ASN A 126 -10.62 0.11 -10.44
C ASN A 126 -10.36 1.39 -9.62
N GLN A 127 -10.70 1.37 -8.33
CA GLN A 127 -10.52 2.49 -7.42
C GLN A 127 -10.10 1.96 -6.06
N VAL A 128 -9.21 2.69 -5.41
CA VAL A 128 -8.72 2.37 -4.07
C VAL A 128 -8.87 3.59 -3.18
N TYR A 129 -9.22 3.37 -1.92
CA TYR A 129 -9.37 4.42 -0.94
C TYR A 129 -8.22 4.45 0.05
N LEU A 130 -7.77 5.65 0.36
CA LEU A 130 -6.80 5.96 1.41
C LEU A 130 -7.55 6.58 2.58
N LEU A 131 -7.53 5.94 3.74
CA LEU A 131 -8.22 6.38 4.95
C LEU A 131 -7.17 6.84 5.98
N PHE A 132 -7.21 8.12 6.34
CA PHE A 132 -6.19 8.75 7.19
C PHE A 132 -6.70 8.90 8.62
N TYR A 133 -5.89 8.42 9.55
CA TYR A 133 -6.10 8.47 10.99
C TYR A 133 -4.96 9.25 11.64
N ASP A 134 -5.29 10.15 12.56
CA ASP A 134 -4.28 10.95 13.25
C ASP A 134 -3.61 10.20 14.42
N GLU A 135 -2.77 10.91 15.19
CA GLU A 135 -2.12 10.39 16.38
C GLU A 135 -3.10 9.88 17.46
N SER A 136 -4.34 10.37 17.48
CA SER A 136 -5.42 9.91 18.36
C SER A 136 -6.23 8.74 17.77
N LEU A 137 -5.82 8.24 16.61
CA LEU A 137 -6.53 7.23 15.80
C LEU A 137 -7.93 7.70 15.39
N ALA A 138 -8.16 9.01 15.32
CA ALA A 138 -9.40 9.56 14.79
C ALA A 138 -9.29 9.68 13.26
N HIS A 139 -10.29 9.20 12.53
CA HIS A 139 -10.37 9.38 11.08
C HIS A 139 -10.51 10.86 10.72
N ARG A 140 -9.65 11.38 9.84
CA ARG A 140 -9.57 12.81 9.47
C ARG A 140 -9.78 13.11 8.00
N LEU A 141 -9.48 12.16 7.12
CA LEU A 141 -9.52 12.34 5.67
C LEU A 141 -9.68 11.00 4.95
N SER A 142 -10.47 10.99 3.89
CA SER A 142 -10.48 9.89 2.90
C SER A 142 -10.09 10.44 1.53
N LYS A 143 -9.35 9.66 0.74
CA LYS A 143 -9.07 9.97 -0.67
C LYS A 143 -9.32 8.75 -1.55
N GLY A 144 -10.05 8.95 -2.64
CA GLY A 144 -10.16 7.96 -3.71
C GLY A 144 -9.05 8.16 -4.75
N VAL A 145 -8.42 7.07 -5.17
CA VAL A 145 -7.38 7.05 -6.21
C VAL A 145 -7.81 6.04 -7.27
N ALA A 146 -7.76 6.44 -8.54
CA ALA A 146 -7.97 5.50 -9.63
C ALA A 146 -6.84 4.47 -9.65
N HIS A 147 -7.20 3.18 -9.70
CA HIS A 147 -6.24 2.09 -9.68
C HIS A 147 -5.99 1.61 -11.11
N THR A 148 -5.03 2.24 -11.77
CA THR A 148 -4.64 1.89 -13.15
C THR A 148 -3.66 0.71 -13.21
N GLN A 149 -3.18 0.23 -12.05
CA GLN A 149 -2.19 -0.83 -11.93
C GLN A 149 -2.80 -2.22 -11.71
N GLY A 150 -4.13 -2.40 -11.78
CA GLY A 150 -4.79 -3.67 -11.47
C GLY A 150 -4.22 -4.88 -12.22
N GLN A 151 -4.01 -4.75 -13.53
CA GLN A 151 -3.37 -5.81 -14.33
C GLN A 151 -1.92 -6.08 -13.87
N ALA A 152 -1.13 -5.03 -13.65
CA ALA A 152 0.25 -5.17 -13.18
C ALA A 152 0.32 -5.80 -11.78
N ALA A 153 -0.63 -5.50 -10.89
CA ALA A 153 -0.76 -6.13 -9.58
C ALA A 153 -1.05 -7.63 -9.69
N ALA A 154 -1.95 -8.03 -10.59
CA ALA A 154 -2.24 -9.45 -10.84
C ALA A 154 -1.03 -10.21 -11.40
N GLU A 155 -0.27 -9.59 -12.30
CA GLU A 155 0.97 -10.14 -12.85
C GLU A 155 2.06 -10.27 -11.77
N ILE A 156 2.20 -9.26 -10.89
CA ILE A 156 3.11 -9.30 -9.72
C ILE A 156 2.75 -10.45 -8.79
N LEU A 157 1.47 -10.61 -8.46
CA LEU A 157 1.03 -11.69 -7.57
C LEU A 157 1.32 -13.06 -8.17
N SER A 158 1.02 -13.24 -9.46
CA SER A 158 1.30 -14.49 -10.19
C SER A 158 2.79 -14.82 -10.20
N MET A 159 3.66 -13.83 -10.41
CA MET A 159 5.11 -14.03 -10.39
C MET A 159 5.62 -14.33 -8.97
N ALA A 160 5.06 -13.67 -7.95
CA ALA A 160 5.39 -13.94 -6.56
C ALA A 160 5.04 -15.40 -6.18
N ASP A 161 3.85 -15.88 -6.57
CA ASP A 161 3.44 -17.27 -6.35
C ASP A 161 4.40 -18.27 -7.02
N LEU A 162 4.88 -17.99 -8.24
CA LEU A 162 5.87 -18.83 -8.92
C LEU A 162 7.20 -18.89 -8.16
N ILE A 163 7.72 -17.74 -7.72
CA ILE A 163 8.98 -17.68 -6.95
C ILE A 163 8.83 -18.43 -5.63
N LYS A 164 7.70 -18.27 -4.94
CA LYS A 164 7.41 -18.93 -3.67
C LYS A 164 7.47 -20.45 -3.80
N GLN A 165 6.99 -21.03 -4.90
CA GLN A 165 7.01 -22.48 -5.13
C GLN A 165 8.43 -23.06 -5.25
N GLU A 166 9.44 -22.22 -5.57
CA GLU A 166 10.83 -22.64 -5.66
C GLU A 166 11.58 -22.57 -4.32
N ILE A 167 10.97 -21.97 -3.28
CA ILE A 167 11.57 -21.77 -1.96
C ILE A 167 11.13 -22.90 -1.03
N PRO A 168 12.06 -23.70 -0.47
CA PRO A 168 11.73 -24.69 0.56
C PRO A 168 11.08 -24.03 1.77
N GLN A 169 10.06 -24.66 2.36
CA GLN A 169 9.34 -24.10 3.51
C GLN A 169 10.26 -23.78 4.70
N ASP A 170 11.29 -24.60 4.94
CA ASP A 170 12.25 -24.41 6.03
C ASP A 170 13.18 -23.21 5.80
N ASP A 171 13.30 -22.74 4.56
CA ASP A 171 14.11 -21.59 4.16
C ASP A 171 13.28 -20.30 4.02
N TYR A 172 11.95 -20.37 4.22
CA TYR A 172 11.07 -19.23 4.04
C TYR A 172 11.20 -18.22 5.18
N ASP A 173 11.72 -17.03 4.87
CA ASP A 173 11.90 -15.93 5.82
C ASP A 173 11.52 -14.60 5.15
N PHE A 174 10.26 -14.20 5.35
CA PHE A 174 9.73 -12.93 4.86
C PHE A 174 10.30 -11.73 5.60
N ASP A 175 10.50 -11.82 6.91
CA ASP A 175 10.97 -10.67 7.69
C ASP A 175 12.42 -10.32 7.36
N GLY A 176 13.28 -11.32 7.17
CA GLY A 176 14.64 -11.13 6.66
C GLY A 176 14.65 -10.57 5.24
N ALA A 177 13.81 -11.11 4.33
CA ALA A 177 13.69 -10.60 2.96
C ALA A 177 13.20 -9.13 2.93
N LYS A 178 12.18 -8.80 3.73
CA LYS A 178 11.64 -7.45 3.87
C LYS A 178 12.69 -6.49 4.41
N ALA A 179 13.45 -6.89 5.44
CA ALA A 179 14.53 -6.07 5.98
C ALA A 179 15.58 -5.75 4.90
N ALA A 180 15.98 -6.74 4.10
CA ALA A 180 16.91 -6.52 2.99
C ALA A 180 16.34 -5.55 1.92
N VAL A 181 15.04 -5.60 1.63
CA VAL A 181 14.40 -4.63 0.72
C VAL A 181 14.44 -3.22 1.31
N VAL A 182 14.13 -3.06 2.61
CA VAL A 182 14.16 -1.76 3.28
C VAL A 182 15.58 -1.18 3.30
N GLU A 183 16.62 -1.99 3.52
CA GLU A 183 18.01 -1.53 3.50
C GLU A 183 18.46 -1.03 2.11
N HIS A 184 17.86 -1.55 1.04
CA HIS A 184 18.23 -1.22 -0.35
C HIS A 184 17.27 -0.22 -1.02
N THR A 185 16.22 0.20 -0.34
CA THR A 185 15.24 1.13 -0.88
C THR A 185 15.08 2.34 0.03
N THR A 186 15.08 3.53 -0.55
CA THR A 186 14.75 4.76 0.17
C THR A 186 13.36 5.23 -0.26
N LEU A 187 12.59 5.73 0.70
CA LEU A 187 11.38 6.50 0.43
C LEU A 187 11.72 7.95 0.09
#